data_AF-A0A800G7K4-F1
#
_entry.id   AF-A0A800G7K4-F1
#
_cell.length_a   1.000
_cell.length_b   1.000
_cell.length_c   1.000
_cell.angle_alpha   90.00
_cell.angle_beta   90.00
_cell.angle_gamma   90.00
#
_symmetry.space_group_name_H-M   'P 1'
#
loop_
_entity.id
_entity.type
_entity.pdbx_description
1 polymer ?
#
loop_
_entity_poly.entity_id
_entity_poly.type
_entity_poly.pdbx_seq_one_letter_code
_entity_poly.pdbx_strand_id
1 'polypeptide(L)' 'MESKTAIDKLLATPVAAINLGVEDFADNLESQGAWVVHVNWTPPAGGDPEIIAILDKIL' A
#
# COMPACT_ATOMS: atom_id res chain seq x y z
N MET A 1 31.58 -12.48 6.81
CA MET A 1 30.23 -12.34 7.40
C MET A 1 29.72 -11.00 6.93
N GLU A 2 28.78 -10.98 5.99
CA GLU A 2 28.30 -9.72 5.40
C GLU A 2 27.72 -8.82 6.50
N SER A 3 28.12 -7.54 6.46
CA SER A 3 27.62 -6.54 7.39
C SER A 3 26.16 -6.23 7.03
N LYS A 4 25.21 -6.62 7.90
CA LYS A 4 23.80 -6.28 7.72
C LYS A 4 23.61 -4.77 7.55
N THR A 5 22.91 -4.41 6.48
CA THR A 5 22.53 -3.02 6.18
C THR A 5 21.51 -2.50 7.19
N ALA A 6 21.25 -1.20 7.16
CA ALA A 6 20.17 -0.61 7.96
C ALA A 6 18.80 -1.21 7.59
N ILE A 7 18.58 -1.54 6.32
CA ILE A 7 17.33 -2.15 5.83
C ILE A 7 17.17 -3.57 6.39
N ASP A 8 18.23 -4.37 6.39
CA ASP A 8 18.17 -5.74 6.94
C ASP A 8 17.82 -5.76 8.43
N LYS A 9 18.23 -4.72 9.17
CA LYS A 9 17.89 -4.56 10.59
C LYS A 9 16.46 -4.11 10.78
N LEU A 10 15.95 -3.22 9.93
CA LEU A 10 14.56 -2.76 9.93
C LEU A 10 13.60 -3.94 9.70
N LEU A 11 13.85 -4.73 8.66
CA LEU A 11 13.01 -5.88 8.28
C LEU A 11 13.13 -7.09 9.22
N ALA A 12 14.12 -7.09 10.12
CA ALA A 12 14.25 -8.11 11.17
C ALA A 12 13.33 -7.83 12.39
N THR A 13 12.59 -6.72 12.37
CA THR A 13 11.62 -6.36 13.41
C THR A 13 10.21 -6.25 12.81
N PRO A 14 9.14 -6.32 13.62
CA PRO A 14 7.78 -6.13 13.12
C PRO A 14 7.66 -4.82 12.32
N VAL A 15 7.16 -4.92 11.09
CA VAL A 15 7.06 -3.79 10.17
C VAL A 15 5.69 -3.12 10.31
N ALA A 16 5.72 -1.79 10.37
CA ALA A 16 4.56 -0.94 10.22
C ALA A 16 4.42 -0.51 8.76
N ALA A 17 3.23 -0.67 8.17
CA ALA A 17 2.98 -0.31 6.78
C ALA A 17 2.09 0.95 6.68
N ILE A 18 2.43 1.83 5.75
CA ILE A 18 1.52 2.88 5.27
C ILE A 18 1.06 2.43 3.88
N ASN A 19 -0.18 1.95 3.78
CA ASN A 19 -0.72 1.46 2.51
C ASN A 19 -1.28 2.62 1.68
N LEU A 20 -0.77 2.78 0.46
CA LEU A 20 -1.35 3.64 -0.58
C LEU A 20 -1.75 2.76 -1.76
N GLY A 21 -2.98 2.94 -2.25
CA GLY A 21 -3.51 2.15 -3.36
C GLY A 21 -4.76 1.39 -2.93
N VAL A 22 -4.82 0.10 -3.27
CA VAL A 22 -6.02 -0.72 -3.01
C VAL A 22 -6.19 -1.02 -1.52
N GLU A 23 -7.42 -0.88 -1.02
CA GLU A 23 -7.77 -1.09 0.38
C GLU A 23 -7.56 -2.55 0.81
N ASP A 24 -7.94 -3.51 -0.05
CA ASP A 24 -7.77 -4.95 0.20
C ASP A 24 -6.32 -5.35 0.52
N PHE A 25 -5.33 -4.58 0.07
CA PHE A 25 -3.93 -4.85 0.43
C PHE A 25 -3.64 -4.50 1.90
N ALA A 26 -4.26 -3.45 2.45
CA ALA A 26 -4.18 -3.16 3.87
C ALA A 26 -4.85 -4.26 4.69
N ASP A 27 -6.06 -4.68 4.31
CA ASP A 27 -6.80 -5.75 4.99
C ASP A 27 -5.99 -7.06 5.03
N ASN A 28 -5.35 -7.40 3.91
CA ASN A 28 -4.48 -8.57 3.83
C ASN A 28 -3.27 -8.47 4.77
N LEU A 29 -2.67 -7.29 4.90
CA LEU A 29 -1.55 -7.06 5.83
C LEU A 29 -2.01 -7.14 7.29
N GLU A 30 -3.17 -6.56 7.62
CA GLU A 30 -3.75 -6.63 8.96
C GLU A 30 -4.09 -8.07 9.35
N SER A 31 -4.63 -8.86 8.42
CA SER A 31 -4.94 -10.28 8.66
C SER A 31 -3.71 -11.13 9.00
N GLN A 32 -2.53 -10.69 8.57
CA GLN A 32 -1.23 -11.30 8.88
C GLN A 32 -0.62 -10.77 10.18
N GLY A 33 -1.31 -9.86 10.88
CA GLY A 33 -0.87 -9.27 12.14
C GLY A 33 0.09 -8.09 12.00
N ALA A 34 0.26 -7.52 10.80
CA ALA A 34 1.02 -6.30 10.62
C ALA A 34 0.25 -5.08 11.12
N TRP A 35 0.96 -4.05 11.59
CA TRP A 35 0.35 -2.76 11.90
C TRP A 35 0.28 -1.91 10.63
N VAL A 36 -0.92 -1.50 10.22
CA VAL A 36 -1.15 -0.83 8.94
C VAL A 36 -1.94 0.45 9.14
N VAL A 37 -1.60 1.47 8.37
CA VAL A 37 -2.43 2.66 8.15
C VAL A 37 -2.74 2.73 6.66
N HIS A 38 -4.00 2.58 6.28
CA HIS A 38 -4.43 2.83 4.92
C HIS A 38 -4.68 4.33 4.71
N VAL A 39 -4.02 4.89 3.70
CA VAL A 39 -4.21 6.29 3.32
C VAL A 39 -5.26 6.33 2.22
N ASN A 40 -6.42 6.89 2.54
CA ASN A 40 -7.44 7.22 1.54
C ASN A 40 -6.92 8.39 0.69
N TRP A 41 -6.28 8.05 -0.43
CA TRP A 41 -5.63 8.98 -1.34
C TRP A 41 -6.19 8.85 -2.75
N THR A 42 -6.36 9.99 -3.43
CA THR A 42 -6.73 10.06 -4.84
C THR A 42 -5.82 11.05 -5.58
N PRO A 43 -5.50 10.83 -6.87
CA PRO A 43 -4.67 11.74 -7.64
C PRO A 43 -5.27 13.16 -7.68
N PRO A 44 -4.48 14.22 -7.42
CA PRO A 44 -5.00 15.59 -7.30
C PRO A 44 -5.60 16.14 -8.60
N ALA A 45 -5.21 15.60 -9.75
CA ALA A 45 -5.66 16.06 -11.06
C ALA A 45 -7.04 15.50 -11.47
N GLY A 46 -7.65 14.61 -10.68
CA GLY A 46 -9.01 14.07 -10.90
C GLY A 46 -9.20 13.18 -12.13
N GLY A 47 -8.30 13.25 -13.11
CA GLY A 47 -8.35 12.46 -14.35
C GLY A 47 -9.45 12.90 -15.32
N ASP A 48 -9.51 12.25 -16.48
CA ASP A 48 -10.62 12.42 -17.42
C ASP A 48 -11.80 11.53 -16.97
N PRO A 49 -12.98 12.11 -16.65
CA PRO A 49 -14.13 11.35 -16.16
C PRO A 49 -14.60 10.25 -17.11
N GLU A 50 -14.49 10.45 -18.42
CA GLU A 50 -14.93 9.46 -19.41
C GLU A 50 -14.02 8.23 -19.41
N ILE A 51 -12.71 8.46 -19.32
CA ILE A 51 -11.71 7.39 -19.24
C ILE A 51 -11.82 6.63 -17.92
N ILE A 52 -12.03 7.33 -16.80
CA ILE A 52 -12.26 6.69 -15.50
C ILE A 52 -13.50 5.80 -15.55
N ALA A 53 -14.61 6.28 -16.11
CA ALA A 53 -15.83 5.49 -16.23
C ALA A 53 -15.69 4.26 -17.14
N ILE A 54 -14.74 4.26 -18.09
CA ILE A 54 -14.40 3.08 -18.89
C ILE A 54 -13.56 2.10 -18.06
N LEU A 55 -12.56 2.59 -17.33
CA LEU A 55 -11.71 1.78 -16.45
C LEU A 55 -12.54 1.05 -15.39
N ASP A 56 -13.51 1.73 -14.77
CA ASP A 56 -14.41 1.15 -13.75
C ASP A 56 -15.30 0.02 -14.28
N LYS A 57 -15.47 -0.11 -15.59
CA LYS A 57 -16.25 -1.21 -16.20
C LYS A 57 -15.43 -2.46 -16.49
N ILE A 58 -14.10 -2.34 -16.51
CA ILE A 58 -13.19 -3.43 -16.88
C ILE A 58 -12.33 -3.91 -15.71
N LEU A 59 -12.28 -3.14 -14.61
CA LEU A 59 -11.73 -3.52 -13.32
C LEU A 59 -12.82 -4.16 -12.45
#